data_AF-A0A0H2UFS5-F1
#
_entry.id   AF-A0A0H2UFS5-F1
#
_cell.length_a   1.000
_cell.length_b   1.000
_cell.length_c   1.000
_cell.angle_alpha   90.00
_cell.angle_beta   90.00
_cell.angle_gamma   90.00
#
_symmetry.space_group_name_H-M   'P 1'
#
loop_
_entity.id
_entity.type
_entity.pdbx_description
1 polymer ?
#
loop_
_entity_poly.entity_id
_entity_poly.type
_entity_poly.pdbx_seq_one_letter_code
_entity_poly.pdbx_strand_id
1 'polypeptide(L)'
;ERRLRCVDQRIPPELGVTHLTDLPVWLWGYDYEGGLTAQEKEWLRGWNEAFADFVKGETVSWDTTRPSEVRRWRSDGGTDVCEDALWEEGITFWKAVNGGSG
;
A
#
# COMPACT_ATOMS: atom_id res chain seq x y z
N GLU A 1 7.63 3.96 -6.87
CA GLU A 1 6.55 4.04 -5.87
C GLU A 1 6.77 5.26 -4.99
N ARG A 2 5.74 5.72 -4.28
CA ARG A 2 5.80 6.87 -3.38
C ARG A 2 5.65 6.43 -1.93
N ARG A 3 6.31 7.16 -1.03
CA ARG A 3 6.19 7.00 0.43
C ARG A 3 5.79 8.31 1.09
N LEU A 4 5.13 8.21 2.24
CA LEU A 4 4.68 9.37 3.01
C LEU A 4 5.86 10.16 3.57
N ARG A 5 5.77 11.50 3.53
CA ARG A 5 6.81 12.37 4.06
C ARG A 5 7.00 12.23 5.57
N CYS A 6 5.91 11.98 6.32
CA CYS A 6 6.00 11.83 7.77
C CYS A 6 6.87 10.63 8.21
N VAL A 7 7.00 9.61 7.36
CA VAL A 7 7.84 8.42 7.60
C VAL A 7 9.34 8.76 7.69
N ASP A 8 9.78 9.89 7.13
CA ASP A 8 11.15 10.40 7.25
C ASP A 8 11.61 10.60 8.70
N GLN A 9 10.68 10.73 9.64
CA GLN A 9 10.99 10.88 11.07
C GLN A 9 11.65 9.64 11.68
N ARG A 10 11.45 8.46 11.09
CA ARG A 10 11.86 7.18 11.68
C ARG A 10 12.64 6.29 10.72
N ILE A 11 12.32 6.35 9.42
CA ILE A 11 12.93 5.49 8.40
C ILE A 11 13.74 6.36 7.45
N PRO A 12 15.04 6.08 7.23
CA PRO A 12 15.86 6.81 6.27
C PRO A 12 15.28 6.74 4.84
N PRO A 13 15.25 7.86 4.07
CA PRO A 13 14.66 7.89 2.73
C PRO A 13 15.27 6.91 1.73
N GLU A 14 16.55 6.59 1.86
CA GLU A 14 17.29 5.65 1.01
C GLU A 14 16.77 4.21 1.10
N LEU A 15 16.02 3.86 2.15
CA LEU A 15 15.38 2.54 2.28
C LEU A 15 14.08 2.42 1.47
N GLY A 16 13.58 3.51 0.90
CA GLY A 16 12.37 3.50 0.08
C GLY A 16 11.09 3.16 0.86
N VAL A 17 10.15 2.48 0.22
CA VAL A 17 8.90 2.01 0.84
C VAL A 17 9.19 0.74 1.62
N THR A 18 8.90 0.75 2.93
CA THR A 18 9.20 -0.39 3.81
C THR A 18 7.95 -0.92 4.51
N HIS A 19 8.03 -2.12 5.06
CA HIS A 19 6.93 -2.75 5.80
C HIS A 19 6.37 -1.82 6.89
N LEU A 20 5.03 -1.81 7.03
CA LEU A 20 4.24 -1.00 7.97
C LEU A 20 4.23 0.52 7.75
N THR A 21 4.94 1.02 6.72
CA THR A 21 4.94 2.46 6.41
C THR A 21 3.68 2.93 5.68
N ASP A 22 2.78 2.01 5.35
CA ASP A 22 1.45 2.26 4.79
C ASP A 22 0.38 2.48 5.87
N LEU A 23 0.60 2.08 7.13
CA LEU A 23 -0.36 2.34 8.22
C LEU A 23 -0.79 3.82 8.32
N PRO A 24 0.12 4.81 8.21
CA PRO A 24 -0.27 6.21 8.28
C PRO A 24 -1.01 6.68 7.01
N VAL A 25 -1.01 5.93 5.90
CA VAL A 25 -1.90 6.18 4.76
C VAL A 25 -3.35 5.98 5.20
N TRP A 26 -3.63 4.82 5.82
CA TRP A 26 -4.98 4.42 6.23
C TRP A 26 -5.49 5.16 7.46
N LEU A 27 -4.58 5.55 8.36
CA LEU A 27 -4.90 6.14 9.65
C LEU A 27 -4.44 7.62 9.75
N TRP A 28 -4.46 8.33 8.62
CA TRP A 28 -4.25 9.79 8.54
C TRP A 28 -2.99 10.32 9.24
N GLY A 29 -1.88 9.62 9.09
CA GLY A 29 -0.61 10.01 9.69
C GLY A 29 -0.41 9.46 11.11
N TYR A 30 -1.18 8.43 11.50
CA TYR A 30 -1.08 7.77 12.81
C TYR A 30 0.37 7.56 13.23
N ASP A 31 0.64 7.92 14.49
CA ASP A 31 1.93 7.77 15.15
C ASP A 31 3.09 8.56 14.49
N TYR A 32 2.78 9.60 13.69
CA TYR A 32 3.78 10.56 13.21
C TYR A 32 3.37 12.00 13.50
N GLU A 33 4.34 12.81 13.92
CA GLU A 33 4.12 14.23 14.15
C GLU A 33 3.79 14.95 12.84
N GLY A 34 2.77 15.80 12.83
CA GLY A 34 2.33 16.53 11.62
C GLY A 34 1.52 15.71 10.61
N GLY A 35 1.52 14.38 10.71
CA GLY A 35 0.71 13.47 9.91
C GLY A 35 0.84 13.67 8.39
N LEU A 36 -0.27 13.52 7.66
CA LEU A 36 -0.29 13.72 6.21
C LEU A 36 -0.22 15.20 5.81
N THR A 37 0.59 15.52 4.81
CA THR A 37 0.58 16.84 4.17
C THR A 37 -0.74 17.09 3.43
N ALA A 38 -1.05 18.36 3.12
CA ALA A 38 -2.25 18.71 2.35
C ALA A 38 -2.30 18.02 0.97
N GLN A 39 -1.15 17.92 0.30
CA GLN A 39 -1.05 17.27 -1.01
C GLN A 39 -1.22 15.75 -0.92
N GLU A 40 -0.68 15.11 0.13
CA GLU A 40 -0.87 13.68 0.35
C GLU A 40 -2.32 13.34 0.66
N LYS A 41 -3.03 14.19 1.42
CA LYS A 41 -4.47 14.04 1.64
C LYS A 41 -5.25 14.09 0.33
N GLU A 42 -4.86 14.95 -0.61
CA GLU A 42 -5.52 15.04 -1.91
C GLU A 42 -5.24 13.80 -2.77
N TRP A 43 -3.97 13.36 -2.86
CA TRP A 43 -3.62 12.16 -3.60
C TRP A 43 -4.23 10.88 -3.03
N LEU A 44 -4.33 10.79 -1.70
CA LEU A 44 -4.81 9.59 -1.00
C LEU A 44 -6.32 9.63 -0.71
N ARG A 45 -7.02 10.71 -1.07
CA ARG A 45 -8.47 10.87 -0.85
C ARG A 45 -9.25 9.61 -1.23
N GLY A 46 -9.06 9.12 -2.46
CA GLY A 46 -9.76 7.92 -2.93
C GLY A 46 -9.37 6.63 -2.19
N TRP A 47 -8.14 6.53 -1.68
CA TRP A 47 -7.72 5.40 -0.83
C TRP A 47 -8.46 5.44 0.51
N ASN A 48 -8.51 6.62 1.12
CA ASN A 48 -9.14 6.84 2.41
C ASN A 48 -10.67 6.72 2.36
N GLU A 49 -11.30 7.20 1.29
CA GLU A 49 -12.74 7.06 1.04
C GLU A 49 -13.12 5.59 0.84
N ALA A 50 -12.37 4.84 0.01
CA ALA A 50 -12.57 3.39 -0.17
C ALA A 50 -12.42 2.62 1.15
N PHE A 51 -11.42 2.97 1.97
CA PHE A 51 -11.27 2.38 3.30
C PHE A 51 -12.42 2.73 4.24
N ALA A 52 -12.90 3.97 4.23
CA ALA A 52 -14.05 4.39 5.03
C ALA A 52 -15.33 3.63 4.63
N ASP A 53 -15.56 3.44 3.33
CA ASP A 53 -16.66 2.64 2.79
C ASP A 53 -16.56 1.17 3.25
N PHE A 54 -15.36 0.59 3.19
CA PHE A 54 -15.11 -0.76 3.70
C PHE A 54 -15.45 -0.89 5.19
N VAL A 55 -15.01 0.05 6.03
CA VAL A 55 -15.31 0.05 7.47
C VAL A 55 -16.81 0.18 7.75
N LYS A 56 -17.54 0.93 6.92
CA LYS A 56 -19.00 1.05 7.02
C LYS A 56 -19.76 -0.20 6.53
N GLY A 57 -19.08 -1.14 5.88
CA GLY A 57 -19.72 -2.29 5.24
C GLY A 57 -20.40 -1.96 3.92
N GLU A 58 -20.03 -0.82 3.31
CA GLU A 58 -20.53 -0.41 1.99
C GLU A 58 -19.83 -1.18 0.87
N THR A 59 -20.37 -1.08 -0.34
CA THR A 59 -19.72 -1.66 -1.52
C THR A 59 -18.49 -0.83 -1.89
N VAL A 60 -17.33 -1.49 -2.03
CA VAL A 60 -16.05 -0.85 -2.36
C VAL A 60 -15.50 -1.42 -3.66
N SER A 61 -15.05 -0.54 -4.56
CA SER A 61 -14.16 -0.91 -5.65
C SER A 61 -12.72 -0.68 -5.22
N TRP A 62 -11.95 -1.76 -5.09
CA TRP A 62 -10.50 -1.69 -4.87
C TRP A 62 -9.70 -1.68 -6.17
N ASP A 63 -10.39 -1.72 -7.31
CA ASP A 63 -9.87 -1.79 -8.70
C ASP A 63 -9.06 -3.05 -9.05
N THR A 64 -8.51 -3.76 -8.06
CA THR A 64 -7.87 -5.07 -8.23
C THR A 64 -8.90 -6.16 -8.49
N THR A 65 -8.65 -7.01 -9.47
CA THR A 65 -9.53 -8.12 -9.89
C THR A 65 -8.90 -9.50 -9.71
N ARG A 66 -7.57 -9.56 -9.61
CA ARG A 66 -6.81 -10.81 -9.42
C ARG A 66 -5.92 -10.73 -8.17
N PRO A 67 -5.62 -11.87 -7.51
CA PRO A 67 -4.72 -11.91 -6.37
C PRO A 67 -3.29 -11.42 -6.67
N SER A 68 -2.85 -11.49 -7.93
CA SER A 68 -1.53 -11.01 -8.37
C SER A 68 -1.48 -9.50 -8.62
N GLU A 69 -2.59 -8.78 -8.45
CA GLU A 69 -2.65 -7.35 -8.68
C GLU A 69 -2.50 -6.57 -7.36
N VAL A 70 -1.74 -5.49 -7.42
CA VAL A 70 -1.57 -4.54 -6.33
C VAL A 70 -2.00 -3.16 -6.76
N ARG A 71 -2.69 -2.45 -5.87
CA ARG A 71 -2.96 -1.02 -6.03
C ARG A 71 -1.73 -0.26 -5.57
N ARG A 72 -1.16 0.56 -6.44
CA ARG A 72 0.14 1.20 -6.25
C ARG A 72 0.01 2.71 -6.25
N TRP A 73 0.65 3.33 -5.25
CA TRP A 73 0.83 4.77 -5.21
C TRP A 73 2.14 5.17 -5.88
N ARG A 74 2.03 5.89 -6.99
CA ARG A 74 3.16 6.23 -7.85
C ARG A 74 3.89 7.48 -7.38
N SER A 75 5.12 7.64 -7.83
CA SER A 75 5.99 8.79 -7.52
C SER A 75 5.41 10.13 -7.97
N ASP A 76 4.61 10.14 -9.04
CA ASP A 76 3.89 11.31 -9.58
C ASP A 76 2.64 11.68 -8.74
N GLY A 77 2.33 10.90 -7.69
CA GLY A 77 1.14 11.06 -6.86
C GLY A 77 -0.11 10.37 -7.41
N GLY A 78 -0.03 9.81 -8.61
CA GLY A 78 -1.11 9.02 -9.21
C GLY A 78 -1.26 7.65 -8.56
N THR A 79 -2.38 7.01 -8.84
CA THR A 79 -2.67 5.63 -8.42
C THR A 79 -2.95 4.78 -9.65
N ASP A 80 -2.40 3.57 -9.67
CA ASP A 80 -2.73 2.55 -10.65
C ASP A 80 -2.89 1.16 -10.01
N VAL A 81 -3.40 0.22 -10.79
CA VAL A 81 -3.33 -1.21 -10.48
C VAL A 81 -2.25 -1.81 -11.38
N CYS A 82 -1.31 -2.54 -10.80
CA CYS A 82 -0.28 -3.25 -11.54
C CYS A 82 -0.13 -4.68 -11.03
N GLU A 83 0.47 -5.53 -11.85
CA GLU A 83 0.86 -6.88 -11.43
C GLU A 83 2.03 -6.80 -10.44
N ASP A 84 1.96 -7.62 -9.39
CA ASP A 84 3.08 -7.86 -8.48
C ASP A 84 4.17 -8.63 -9.23
N ALA A 85 5.29 -7.96 -9.45
CA ALA A 85 6.43 -8.48 -10.20
C ALA A 85 7.03 -9.75 -9.57
N LEU A 86 6.81 -9.99 -8.27
CA LEU A 86 7.31 -11.15 -7.55
C LEU A 86 6.25 -12.24 -7.38
N TRP A 87 5.04 -12.07 -7.90
CA TRP A 87 3.93 -12.99 -7.64
C TRP A 87 4.24 -14.43 -8.04
N GLU A 88 4.59 -14.65 -9.31
CA GLU A 88 4.80 -16.00 -9.85
C GLU A 88 6.00 -16.70 -9.19
N GLU A 89 7.13 -15.98 -9.05
CA GLU A 89 8.33 -16.52 -8.43
C GLU A 89 8.12 -16.77 -6.93
N GLY A 90 7.49 -15.83 -6.23
CA GLY A 90 7.19 -15.94 -4.80
C GLY A 90 6.26 -17.11 -4.47
N ILE A 91 5.19 -17.30 -5.25
CA ILE A 91 4.29 -18.45 -5.09
C ILE A 91 5.01 -19.77 -5.40
N THR A 92 5.84 -19.80 -6.44
CA THR A 92 6.63 -20.98 -6.80
C THR A 92 7.60 -21.35 -5.69
N PHE A 93 8.36 -20.38 -5.18
CA PHE A 93 9.29 -20.56 -4.08
C PHE A 93 8.57 -21.04 -2.81
N TRP A 94 7.45 -20.40 -2.47
CA TRP A 94 6.64 -20.76 -1.30
C TRP A 94 6.18 -22.22 -1.35
N LYS A 95 5.73 -22.69 -2.52
CA LYS A 95 5.34 -24.10 -2.74
C LYS A 95 6.53 -25.04 -2.66
N ALA A 96 7.71 -24.65 -3.13
CA ALA A 96 8.90 -25.50 -3.05
C ALA A 96 9.33 -25.76 -1.59
N VAL A 97 9.19 -24.77 -0.71
CA VAL A 97 9.63 -24.89 0.69
C VAL A 97 8.52 -25.37 1.65
N ASN A 98 7.25 -25.28 1.26
CA ASN A 98 6.10 -25.71 2.10
C ASN A 98 5.27 -26.84 1.49
N GLY A 99 5.54 -27.27 0.26
CA GLY A 99 4.70 -28.19 -0.50
C GLY A 99 4.70 -29.63 0.02
N GLY A 100 5.68 -30.00 0.85
CA GLY A 100 5.87 -31.36 1.33
C GLY A 100 6.17 -32.36 0.21
N SER A 101 7.22 -33.16 0.37
CA SER A 101 7.30 -34.42 -0.37
C SER A 101 6.18 -35.32 0.14
N GLY A 102 5.06 -35.34 -0.59
CA GLY A 102 4.09 -36.44 -0.50
C GLY A 102 4.71 -37.73 -1.02
#